data_AF-A0A0D2ZSH3-F1
#
_entry.id   AF-A0A0D2ZSH3-F1
#
_cell.length_a   1.000
_cell.length_b   1.000
_cell.length_c   1.000
_cell.angle_alpha   90.00
_cell.angle_beta   90.00
_cell.angle_gamma   90.00
#
_symmetry.space_group_name_H-M   'P 1'
#
loop_
_entity.id
_entity.type
_entity.pdbx_description
1 polymer ?
#
loop_
_entity_poly.entity_id
_entity_poly.type
_entity_poly.pdbx_seq_one_letter_code
_entity_poly.pdbx_strand_id
1 'polypeptide(L)'
;MTHATSDRVFVDPASEKLFHAVATRIEERETQLTQQSPDGLPVTLTTEEADRIFEEVAPKKKGRTVGIGYVNEVARTTSSYTSRRDEETSQMKARMDSQQVRLDSLKDLLDVMAVGNPTMQRMLSERRAALGLPVRDPEESDPSRQQSSNPTNYFEDM
;
A
#
# COMPACT_ATOMS: atom_id res chain seq x y z
N MET A 1 -9.72 9.53 -12.30
CA MET A 1 -10.05 10.95 -12.10
C MET A 1 -11.00 11.02 -10.92
N THR A 2 -10.67 11.88 -9.99
CA THR A 2 -11.41 12.27 -8.78
C THR A 2 -12.57 13.17 -9.21
N HIS A 3 -13.82 12.71 -9.09
CA HIS A 3 -14.99 13.44 -9.58
C HIS A 3 -15.81 14.15 -8.50
N ALA A 4 -15.26 14.30 -7.30
CA ALA A 4 -15.79 15.23 -6.30
C ALA A 4 -14.69 16.25 -6.00
N THR A 5 -14.95 17.53 -6.28
CA THR A 5 -14.32 18.58 -5.48
C THR A 5 -14.78 18.38 -4.02
N SER A 6 -13.92 18.71 -3.06
CA SER A 6 -14.19 18.57 -1.62
C SER A 6 -15.48 19.27 -1.14
N ASP A 7 -16.08 20.08 -2.02
CA ASP A 7 -17.29 20.86 -1.80
C ASP A 7 -18.58 20.15 -2.25
N ARG A 8 -18.50 18.87 -2.68
CA ARG A 8 -19.64 18.06 -3.19
C ARG A 8 -20.33 18.65 -4.44
N VAL A 9 -19.62 19.44 -5.23
CA VAL A 9 -20.14 19.99 -6.49
C VAL A 9 -19.85 19.02 -7.64
N PHE A 10 -20.90 18.54 -8.31
CA PHE A 10 -20.77 17.69 -9.49
C PHE A 10 -20.29 18.50 -10.70
N VAL A 11 -19.26 18.01 -11.39
CA VAL A 11 -18.69 18.68 -12.57
C VAL A 11 -19.50 18.40 -13.84
N ASP A 12 -20.23 17.28 -13.87
CA ASP A 12 -20.98 16.82 -15.04
C ASP A 12 -22.47 16.54 -14.68
N PRO A 13 -23.44 17.07 -15.46
CA PRO A 13 -24.86 16.85 -15.20
C PRO A 13 -25.33 15.39 -15.28
N ALA A 14 -24.62 14.51 -16.01
CA ALA A 14 -24.96 13.08 -16.04
C ALA A 14 -24.49 12.36 -14.77
N SER A 15 -23.35 12.77 -14.20
CA SER A 15 -22.88 12.28 -12.90
C SER A 15 -23.82 12.67 -11.75
N GLU A 16 -24.35 13.88 -11.77
CA GLU A 16 -25.35 14.35 -10.79
C GLU A 16 -26.65 13.55 -10.90
N LYS A 17 -27.14 13.32 -12.12
CA LYS A 17 -28.32 12.46 -12.36
C LYS A 17 -28.10 11.03 -11.87
N LEU A 18 -26.90 10.48 -12.07
CA LEU A 18 -26.55 9.15 -11.59
C LEU A 18 -26.53 9.11 -10.06
N PHE A 19 -25.95 10.13 -9.42
CA PHE A 19 -25.91 10.23 -7.96
C PHE A 19 -27.32 10.27 -7.36
N HIS A 20 -28.22 11.09 -7.91
CA HIS A 20 -29.61 11.12 -7.47
C HIS A 20 -30.33 9.78 -7.72
N ALA A 21 -30.11 9.15 -8.88
CA ALA A 21 -30.69 7.84 -9.16
C ALA A 21 -30.24 6.75 -8.17
N VAL A 22 -28.95 6.74 -7.80
CA VAL A 22 -28.41 5.85 -6.76
C VAL A 22 -29.06 6.15 -5.40
N ALA A 23 -29.10 7.43 -5.00
CA ALA A 23 -29.67 7.85 -3.73
C ALA A 23 -31.15 7.45 -3.60
N THR A 24 -31.95 7.71 -4.63
CA THR A 24 -33.36 7.31 -4.68
C THR A 24 -33.53 5.79 -4.58
N ARG A 25 -32.67 5.01 -5.26
CA ARG A 25 -32.75 3.54 -5.25
C ARG A 25 -32.31 2.95 -3.90
N ILE A 26 -31.36 3.57 -3.22
CA ILE A 26 -30.96 3.23 -1.83
C ILE A 26 -32.14 3.47 -0.89
N GLU A 27 -32.73 4.65 -0.92
CA GLU A 27 -33.88 5.02 -0.06
C GLU A 27 -35.07 4.07 -0.28
N GLU A 28 -35.37 3.72 -1.54
CA GLU A 28 -36.42 2.76 -1.87
C GLU A 28 -36.14 1.35 -1.31
N ARG A 29 -34.88 0.92 -1.26
CA ARG A 29 -34.51 -0.41 -0.74
C ARG A 29 -34.46 -0.43 0.78
N GLU A 30 -33.97 0.63 1.42
CA GLU A 30 -34.00 0.77 2.88
C GLU A 30 -35.43 0.81 3.43
N THR A 31 -36.33 1.53 2.75
CA THR A 31 -37.76 1.55 3.11
C THR A 31 -38.42 0.19 2.94
N GLN A 32 -38.11 -0.55 1.86
CA GLN A 32 -38.60 -1.92 1.68
C GLN A 32 -38.12 -2.88 2.78
N LEU A 33 -36.84 -2.81 3.16
CA LEU A 33 -36.28 -3.64 4.23
C LEU A 33 -36.84 -3.27 5.61
N THR A 34 -37.06 -1.98 5.85
CA THR A 34 -37.70 -1.48 7.08
C THR A 34 -39.13 -2.00 7.21
N GLN A 35 -39.89 -2.04 6.10
CA GLN A 35 -41.26 -2.57 6.09
C GLN A 35 -41.32 -4.10 6.23
N GLN A 36 -40.27 -4.82 5.84
CA GLN A 36 -40.15 -6.26 6.03
C GLN A 36 -39.53 -6.64 7.38
N SER A 37 -38.96 -5.67 8.09
CA SER A 37 -38.40 -5.88 9.42
C SER A 37 -39.54 -5.98 10.45
N PRO A 38 -39.65 -7.10 11.19
CA PRO A 38 -40.68 -7.28 12.22
C PRO A 38 -40.54 -6.27 13.37
N ASP A 39 -39.35 -5.68 13.53
CA ASP A 39 -39.02 -4.73 14.60
C ASP A 39 -39.29 -3.27 14.21
N GLY A 40 -39.65 -3.00 12.93
CA GLY A 40 -39.93 -1.66 12.42
C GLY A 40 -38.74 -0.69 12.46
N LEU A 41 -37.53 -1.20 12.72
CA LEU A 41 -36.31 -0.42 12.80
C LEU A 41 -35.79 -0.07 11.39
N PRO A 42 -35.26 1.16 11.20
CA PRO A 42 -34.69 1.55 9.92
C PRO A 42 -33.50 0.65 9.58
N VAL A 43 -33.59 -0.05 8.45
CA VAL A 43 -32.51 -0.91 7.96
C VAL A 43 -31.60 -0.09 7.07
N THR A 44 -30.35 0.10 7.50
CA THR A 44 -29.31 0.74 6.70
C THR A 44 -28.71 -0.27 5.73
N LEU A 45 -28.61 0.07 4.45
CA LEU A 45 -27.97 -0.81 3.47
C LEU A 45 -26.48 -0.97 3.74
N THR A 46 -26.00 -2.18 3.48
CA THR A 46 -24.56 -2.46 3.48
C THR A 46 -23.87 -1.85 2.26
N THR A 47 -22.56 -1.61 2.35
CA THR A 47 -21.76 -1.11 1.22
C THR A 47 -21.89 -1.99 -0.02
N GLU A 48 -21.97 -3.31 0.15
CA GLU A 48 -22.13 -4.25 -0.96
C GLU A 48 -23.49 -4.11 -1.69
N GLU A 49 -24.55 -3.78 -0.95
CA GLU A 49 -25.87 -3.53 -1.53
C GLU A 49 -25.95 -2.19 -2.23
N ALA A 50 -25.30 -1.16 -1.68
CA ALA A 50 -25.13 0.13 -2.35
C ALA A 50 -24.33 0.00 -3.65
N ASP A 51 -23.27 -0.80 -3.67
CA ASP A 51 -22.49 -1.10 -4.88
C ASP A 51 -23.33 -1.85 -5.92
N ARG A 52 -24.15 -2.81 -5.50
CA ARG A 52 -25.10 -3.50 -6.40
C ARG A 52 -26.12 -2.54 -7.00
N ILE A 53 -26.60 -1.57 -6.22
CA ILE A 53 -27.51 -0.53 -6.69
C ILE A 53 -26.82 0.36 -7.71
N PHE A 54 -25.57 0.75 -7.48
CA PHE A 54 -24.78 1.51 -8.44
C PHE A 54 -24.68 0.76 -9.78
N GLU A 55 -24.37 -0.54 -9.76
CA GLU A 55 -24.33 -1.39 -10.95
C GLU A 55 -25.71 -1.57 -11.63
N GLU A 56 -26.82 -1.38 -10.91
CA GLU A 56 -28.18 -1.43 -11.46
C GLU A 56 -28.51 -0.13 -12.22
N VAL A 57 -28.17 1.03 -11.65
CA VAL A 57 -28.55 2.35 -12.18
C VAL A 57 -27.50 2.98 -13.09
N ALA A 58 -26.26 2.53 -13.03
CA ALA A 58 -25.19 3.05 -13.85
C ALA A 58 -25.38 2.68 -15.33
N PRO A 59 -25.09 3.61 -16.26
CA PRO A 59 -25.29 3.38 -17.69
C PRO A 59 -24.42 2.19 -18.15
N LYS A 60 -25.06 1.18 -18.75
CA LYS A 60 -24.36 0.00 -19.29
C LYS A 60 -24.14 0.14 -20.78
N LYS A 61 -22.92 -0.12 -21.24
CA LYS A 61 -22.62 -0.24 -22.67
C LYS A 61 -22.02 -1.61 -22.96
N LYS A 62 -22.66 -2.39 -23.84
CA LYS A 62 -22.27 -3.77 -24.16
C LYS A 62 -22.14 -4.67 -22.90
N GLY A 63 -23.06 -4.52 -21.94
CA GLY A 63 -23.03 -5.30 -20.69
C GLY A 63 -21.97 -4.89 -19.68
N ARG A 64 -21.17 -3.84 -19.96
CA ARG A 64 -20.19 -3.28 -19.02
C ARG A 64 -20.73 -1.97 -18.47
N THR A 65 -20.67 -1.81 -17.15
CA THR A 65 -21.04 -0.57 -16.47
C THR A 65 -20.02 0.52 -16.83
N VAL A 66 -20.54 1.68 -17.24
CA VAL A 66 -19.73 2.85 -17.60
C VAL A 66 -19.26 3.50 -16.31
N GLY A 67 -18.13 2.99 -15.81
CA GLY A 67 -17.47 3.46 -14.61
C GLY A 67 -16.23 2.60 -14.42
N ILE A 68 -15.05 3.22 -14.37
CA ILE A 68 -13.71 2.60 -14.28
C ILE A 68 -13.26 1.80 -15.52
N GLY A 69 -14.13 0.98 -16.14
CA GLY A 69 -13.76 0.07 -17.24
C GLY A 69 -14.19 0.48 -18.66
N TYR A 70 -14.85 1.63 -18.84
CA TYR A 70 -15.32 2.12 -20.16
C TYR A 70 -14.54 3.38 -20.63
N VAL A 71 -13.32 3.59 -20.15
CA VAL A 71 -12.42 4.54 -20.82
C VAL A 71 -11.90 3.82 -22.06
N ASN A 72 -12.60 4.04 -23.18
CA ASN A 72 -12.14 3.60 -24.49
C ASN A 72 -10.71 4.11 -24.72
N GLU A 73 -9.86 3.24 -25.23
CA GLU A 73 -8.41 3.39 -25.41
C GLU A 73 -7.99 4.81 -25.84
N VAL A 74 -7.56 5.63 -24.88
CA VAL A 74 -6.82 6.86 -25.19
C VAL A 74 -5.40 6.44 -25.56
N ALA A 75 -5.26 5.89 -26.76
CA ALA A 75 -4.02 6.03 -27.48
C ALA A 75 -3.75 7.55 -27.60
N ARG A 76 -2.57 7.99 -27.14
CA ARG A 76 -1.98 9.32 -27.32
C ARG A 76 -2.03 10.34 -26.16
N THR A 77 -1.85 9.88 -24.92
CA THR A 77 -1.11 10.64 -23.89
C THR A 77 -0.40 9.74 -22.86
N THR A 78 -0.26 8.45 -23.17
CA THR A 78 0.14 7.39 -22.23
C THR A 78 1.61 7.41 -21.84
N SER A 79 2.52 7.89 -22.70
CA SER A 79 3.95 7.94 -22.37
C SER A 79 4.24 8.84 -21.16
N SER A 80 3.61 10.01 -21.06
CA SER A 80 3.83 10.93 -19.93
C SER A 80 3.22 10.42 -18.62
N TYR A 81 2.09 9.71 -18.68
CA TYR A 81 1.42 9.21 -17.48
C TYR A 81 2.11 7.98 -16.88
N THR A 82 2.53 7.03 -17.72
CA THR A 82 3.32 5.88 -17.24
C THR A 82 4.70 6.32 -16.79
N SER A 83 5.37 7.20 -17.54
CA SER A 83 6.69 7.73 -17.15
C SER A 83 6.64 8.50 -15.82
N ARG A 84 5.60 9.31 -15.57
CA ARG A 84 5.44 10.00 -14.27
C ARG A 84 5.19 9.02 -13.13
N ARG A 85 4.37 7.99 -13.34
CA ARG A 85 4.16 6.92 -12.36
C ARG A 85 5.46 6.16 -12.07
N ASP A 86 6.23 5.84 -13.10
CA ASP A 86 7.49 5.11 -12.98
C ASP A 86 8.56 5.95 -12.26
N GLU A 87 8.62 7.25 -12.51
CA GLU A 87 9.51 8.18 -11.79
C GLU A 87 9.08 8.36 -10.32
N GLU A 88 7.79 8.55 -10.05
CA GLU A 88 7.27 8.68 -8.67
C GLU A 88 7.51 7.39 -7.85
N THR A 89 7.34 6.22 -8.47
CA THR A 89 7.64 4.93 -7.83
C THR A 89 9.14 4.72 -7.65
N SER A 90 9.98 5.12 -8.61
CA SER A 90 11.44 5.08 -8.50
C SER A 90 11.95 6.00 -7.38
N GLN A 91 11.40 7.21 -7.28
CA GLN A 91 11.72 8.15 -6.22
C GLN A 91 11.31 7.61 -4.84
N MET A 92 10.12 7.03 -4.73
CA MET A 92 9.65 6.43 -3.48
C MET A 92 10.52 5.24 -3.07
N LYS A 93 10.90 4.39 -4.03
CA LYS A 93 11.82 3.28 -3.81
C LYS A 93 13.19 3.77 -3.33
N ALA A 94 13.77 4.79 -3.97
CA ALA A 94 15.05 5.37 -3.54
C ALA A 94 14.99 5.94 -2.11
N ARG A 95 13.86 6.56 -1.73
CA ARG A 95 13.65 7.06 -0.36
C ARG A 95 13.56 5.93 0.67
N MET A 96 12.84 4.85 0.33
CA MET A 96 12.74 3.65 1.18
C MET A 96 14.09 2.96 1.33
N ASP A 97 14.82 2.77 0.22
CA ASP A 97 16.16 2.17 0.22
C ASP A 97 17.13 3.01 1.08
N SER A 98 17.08 4.34 0.99
CA SER A 98 17.87 5.25 1.84
C SER A 98 17.50 5.14 3.32
N GLN A 99 16.20 5.06 3.66
CA GLN A 99 15.76 4.88 5.03
C GLN A 99 16.19 3.52 5.59
N GLN A 100 16.15 2.47 4.77
CA GLN A 100 16.62 1.14 5.15
C GLN A 100 18.11 1.15 5.51
N VAL A 101 18.95 1.74 4.65
CA VAL A 101 20.40 1.89 4.92
C VAL A 101 20.66 2.67 6.23
N ARG A 102 19.90 3.74 6.48
CA ARG A 102 20.03 4.53 7.72
C ARG A 102 19.64 3.72 8.96
N LEU A 103 18.59 2.89 8.87
CA LEU A 103 18.16 2.03 9.98
C LEU A 103 19.14 0.89 10.23
N ASP A 104 19.69 0.29 9.16
CA ASP A 104 20.70 -0.76 9.27
C ASP A 104 21.99 -0.23 9.90
N SER A 105 22.46 0.95 9.47
CA SER A 105 23.63 1.60 10.09
C SER A 105 23.40 1.94 11.58
N LEU A 106 22.19 2.39 11.95
CA LEU A 106 21.86 2.64 13.35
C LEU A 106 21.84 1.34 14.16
N LYS A 107 21.32 0.25 13.57
CA LYS A 107 21.32 -1.08 14.19
C LYS A 107 22.74 -1.58 14.43
N ASP A 108 23.64 -1.43 13.47
CA ASP A 108 25.04 -1.83 13.60
C ASP A 108 25.76 -1.02 14.70
N LEU A 109 25.49 0.29 14.79
CA LEU A 109 26.04 1.14 15.85
C LEU A 109 25.57 0.69 17.24
N LEU A 110 24.28 0.35 17.38
CA LEU A 110 23.72 -0.18 18.63
C LEU A 110 24.39 -1.49 19.03
N ASP A 111 24.73 -2.35 18.06
CA ASP A 111 25.43 -3.61 18.32
C ASP A 111 26.85 -3.37 18.82
N VAL A 112 27.60 -2.46 18.18
CA VAL A 112 28.94 -2.07 18.62
C VAL A 112 28.92 -1.52 20.05
N MET A 113 27.95 -0.68 20.40
CA MET A 113 27.82 -0.13 21.76
C MET A 113 27.40 -1.19 22.80
N ALA A 114 26.72 -2.26 22.36
CA ALA A 114 26.34 -3.36 23.24
C ALA A 114 27.48 -4.38 23.45
N VAL A 115 28.56 -4.33 22.65
CA VAL A 115 29.75 -5.15 22.88
C VAL A 115 30.33 -4.86 24.26
N GLY A 116 30.43 -5.90 25.09
CA GLY A 116 30.92 -5.78 26.47
C GLY A 116 29.89 -5.29 27.49
N ASN A 117 28.62 -5.07 27.10
CA ASN A 117 27.53 -4.72 28.01
C ASN A 117 26.40 -5.77 27.98
N PRO A 118 26.38 -6.75 28.92
CA PRO A 118 25.42 -7.85 28.89
C PRO A 118 23.96 -7.39 29.12
N THR A 119 23.75 -6.31 29.88
CA THR A 119 22.41 -5.74 30.10
C THR A 119 21.85 -5.13 28.81
N MET A 120 22.69 -4.38 28.08
CA MET A 120 22.30 -3.78 26.80
C MET A 120 22.06 -4.84 25.72
N GLN A 121 22.89 -5.89 25.66
CA GLN A 121 22.68 -7.02 24.76
C GLN A 121 21.32 -7.69 24.98
N ARG A 122 20.95 -7.95 26.25
CA ARG A 122 19.64 -8.54 26.58
C ARG A 122 18.50 -7.66 26.10
N MET A 123 18.55 -6.36 26.39
CA MET A 123 17.52 -5.40 25.97
C MET A 123 17.39 -5.31 24.44
N LEU A 124 18.51 -5.31 23.70
CA LEU A 124 18.50 -5.29 22.23
C LEU A 124 17.93 -6.58 21.64
N SER A 125 18.28 -7.74 22.21
CA SER A 125 17.74 -9.04 21.78
C SER A 125 16.22 -9.13 21.99
N GLU A 126 15.71 -8.65 23.12
CA GLU A 126 14.28 -8.58 23.39
C GLU A 126 13.56 -7.62 22.41
N ARG A 127 14.15 -6.45 22.14
CA ARG A 127 13.61 -5.49 21.16
C ARG A 127 13.61 -6.06 19.73
N ARG A 128 14.65 -6.81 19.33
CA ARG A 128 14.71 -7.50 18.03
C ARG A 128 13.62 -8.53 17.89
N ALA A 129 13.39 -9.34 18.93
CA ALA A 129 12.32 -10.34 18.94
C ALA A 129 10.93 -9.68 18.80
N ALA A 130 10.69 -8.56 19.48
CA ALA A 130 9.43 -7.81 19.36
C ALA A 130 9.19 -7.23 17.96
N LEU A 131 10.27 -6.93 17.22
CA LEU A 131 10.23 -6.40 15.86
C LEU A 131 10.34 -7.49 14.79
N GLY A 132 10.39 -8.78 15.17
CA GLY A 132 10.55 -9.89 14.24
C GLY A 132 11.90 -9.91 13.51
N LEU A 133 12.92 -9.24 14.05
CA LEU A 133 14.25 -9.18 13.47
C LEU A 133 15.08 -10.40 13.90
N PRO A 134 15.97 -10.92 13.04
CA PRO A 134 16.86 -12.01 13.43
C PRO A 134 17.80 -11.57 14.55
N VAL A 135 18.01 -12.47 15.53
CA VAL A 135 19.05 -12.34 16.54
C VAL A 135 20.39 -12.46 15.83
N ARG A 136 21.23 -11.42 15.90
CA ARG A 136 22.61 -11.50 15.41
C ARG A 136 23.53 -11.95 16.52
N ASP A 137 24.35 -12.94 16.23
CA ASP A 137 25.44 -13.35 17.10
C ASP A 137 26.58 -12.30 17.02
N PRO A 138 27.18 -11.91 18.15
CA PRO A 138 28.29 -10.94 18.18
C PRO A 138 29.49 -11.33 17.30
N GLU A 139 29.64 -12.62 17.00
CA GLU A 139 30.75 -13.20 16.22
C GLU A 139 30.64 -13.00 14.70
N GLU A 140 29.49 -12.54 14.17
CA GLU A 140 29.29 -12.34 12.72
C GLU A 140 29.68 -10.93 12.25
N SER A 141 29.86 -9.98 13.18
CA SER A 141 30.17 -8.58 12.86
C SER A 141 31.67 -8.28 12.78
N ASP A 142 32.54 -9.30 12.78
CA ASP A 142 33.98 -9.11 12.67
C ASP A 142 34.40 -8.88 11.21
N PRO A 143 34.76 -7.65 10.80
CA PRO A 143 35.20 -7.36 9.43
C PRO A 143 36.53 -8.06 9.08
N SER A 144 37.24 -8.63 10.06
CA SER A 144 38.51 -9.34 9.88
C SER A 144 38.35 -10.68 9.16
N ARG A 145 37.15 -11.28 9.17
CA ARG A 145 36.97 -12.67 8.72
C ARG A 145 36.85 -12.83 7.21
N GLN A 146 36.63 -11.75 6.45
CA GLN A 146 36.60 -11.79 4.99
C GLN A 146 37.98 -11.75 4.31
N GLN A 147 39.08 -11.65 5.07
CA GLN A 147 40.43 -11.52 4.49
C GLN A 147 41.25 -12.81 4.40
N SER A 148 40.77 -13.98 4.83
CA SER A 148 41.60 -15.20 4.88
C SER A 148 41.43 -16.18 3.71
N SER A 149 40.98 -15.75 2.55
CA SER A 149 40.97 -16.58 1.33
C SER A 149 41.87 -16.01 0.23
N ASN A 150 43.17 -15.99 0.50
CA ASN A 150 44.20 -16.28 -0.51
C ASN A 150 45.60 -16.39 0.13
N PRO A 151 46.18 -17.60 0.26
CA PRO A 151 47.61 -17.74 0.19
C PRO A 151 47.95 -17.83 -1.29
N THR A 152 48.25 -16.68 -1.91
CA THR A 152 48.91 -16.68 -3.20
C THR A 152 50.34 -17.17 -2.98
N ASN A 153 50.55 -18.46 -3.19
CA ASN A 153 51.85 -19.12 -3.06
C ASN A 153 52.70 -18.75 -4.28
N TYR A 154 53.33 -17.56 -4.24
CA TYR A 154 54.41 -17.15 -5.12
C TYR A 154 55.68 -17.17 -4.29
N PHE A 155 56.47 -18.25 -4.33
CA PHE A 155 57.94 -18.30 -4.12
C PHE A 155 58.35 -19.76 -3.85
N GLU A 156 58.35 -20.57 -4.91
CA GLU A 156 59.08 -21.84 -4.94
C GLU A 156 59.47 -22.11 -6.41
N ASP A 157 60.35 -21.28 -6.96
CA ASP A 157 61.21 -21.61 -8.11
C ASP A 157 62.29 -20.53 -8.27
N MET A 158 63.43 -20.72 -7.58
CA MET A 158 64.75 -20.20 -7.92
C MET A 158 65.83 -21.14 -7.38
#